data_AF-A0A535AQV7-F1
#
_entry.id   AF-A0A535AQV7-F1
#
_cell.length_a   1.000
_cell.length_b   1.000
_cell.length_c   1.000
_cell.angle_alpha   90.00
_cell.angle_beta   90.00
_cell.angle_gamma   90.00
#
_symmetry.space_group_name_H-M   'P 1'
#
loop_
_entity.id
_entity.type
_entity.pdbx_description
1 polymer ?
#
loop_
_entity_poly.entity_id
_entity_poly.type
_entity_poly.pdbx_seq_one_letter_code
_entity_poly.pdbx_strand_id
1 'polypeptide(L)'
;MRPGGPPVRFDGLLNALAQAQGCKAIELTAPGRTRAWVQPRAQLAYLARHWCGMKTVEVAGRLHRDPSMISRLCADSRADPYAREHLGVAH
;
A
#
# COMPACT_ATOMS: atom_id res chain seq x y z
N MET A 1 -11.92 -5.61 -12.67
CA MET A 1 -12.09 -7.02 -12.32
C MET A 1 -10.98 -7.43 -11.35
N ARG A 2 -11.33 -7.82 -10.11
CA ARG A 2 -10.62 -8.88 -9.38
C ARG A 2 -11.47 -10.15 -9.53
N PRO A 3 -10.88 -11.33 -9.73
CA PRO A 3 -11.64 -12.57 -9.76
C PRO A 3 -12.04 -12.92 -8.32
N GLY A 4 -13.34 -12.83 -8.01
CA GLY A 4 -14.07 -13.71 -7.07
C GLY A 4 -13.61 -13.91 -5.63
N GLY A 5 -12.59 -13.24 -5.11
CA GLY A 5 -12.14 -13.41 -3.72
C GLY A 5 -12.81 -12.42 -2.74
N PRO A 6 -12.98 -12.77 -1.44
CA PRO A 6 -13.43 -11.83 -0.44
C PRO A 6 -12.54 -10.57 -0.42
N PRO A 7 -13.10 -9.40 -0.06
CA PRO A 7 -12.34 -8.15 0.01
C PRO A 7 -11.13 -8.34 0.93
N VAL A 8 -9.94 -8.03 0.40
CA VAL A 8 -8.71 -8.12 1.19
C VAL A 8 -8.78 -7.02 2.23
N ARG A 9 -8.76 -7.39 3.50
CA ARG A 9 -8.74 -6.43 4.60
C ARG A 9 -7.42 -5.66 4.56
N PHE A 10 -7.49 -4.35 4.74
CA PHE A 10 -6.31 -3.49 4.81
C PHE A 10 -5.26 -3.97 5.81
N ASP A 11 -5.67 -4.51 6.95
CA ASP A 11 -4.74 -5.03 7.96
C ASP A 11 -3.92 -6.21 7.44
N GLY A 12 -4.56 -7.13 6.72
CA GLY A 12 -3.88 -8.23 6.05
C GLY A 12 -2.94 -7.74 4.95
N LEU A 13 -3.35 -6.72 4.20
CA LEU A 13 -2.51 -6.09 3.19
C LEU A 13 -1.28 -5.38 3.81
N LEU A 14 -1.48 -4.65 4.91
CA LEU A 14 -0.44 -3.96 5.65
C LEU A 14 0.59 -4.96 6.18
N ASN A 15 0.13 -6.05 6.80
CA ASN A 15 1.00 -7.10 7.31
C ASN A 15 1.75 -7.86 6.21
N ALA A 16 1.10 -8.13 5.07
CA ALA A 16 1.76 -8.77 3.93
C ALA A 16 2.85 -7.88 3.33
N LEU A 17 2.57 -6.59 3.15
CA LEU A 17 3.55 -5.64 2.62
C LEU A 17 4.71 -5.41 3.61
N ALA A 18 4.41 -5.33 4.90
CA ALA A 18 5.42 -5.22 5.94
C ALA A 18 6.39 -6.42 5.90
N GLN A 19 5.86 -7.65 5.79
CA GLN A 19 6.67 -8.86 5.62
C GLN A 19 7.50 -8.85 4.34
N ALA A 20 6.91 -8.47 3.20
CA ALA A 20 7.61 -8.40 1.92
C ALA A 20 8.77 -7.38 1.92
N GLN A 21 8.66 -6.33 2.74
CA GLN A 21 9.70 -5.30 2.89
C GLN A 21 10.66 -5.58 4.06
N GLY A 22 10.45 -6.66 4.84
CA GLY A 22 11.28 -6.99 6.00
C GLY A 22 11.10 -6.04 7.19
N CYS A 23 9.92 -5.43 7.32
CA CYS A 23 9.65 -4.30 8.19
C CYS A 23 8.40 -4.53 9.05
N LYS A 24 8.17 -3.72 10.09
CA LYS A 24 6.94 -3.81 10.90
C LYS A 24 5.83 -2.93 10.33
N ALA A 25 4.59 -3.39 10.43
CA ALA A 25 3.39 -2.64 10.03
C ALA A 25 3.34 -1.23 10.63
N ILE A 26 3.78 -1.07 11.88
CA ILE A 26 3.84 0.23 12.58
C ILE A 26 4.83 1.21 11.94
N GLU A 27 5.90 0.72 11.31
CA GLU A 27 6.89 1.58 10.64
C GLU A 27 6.31 2.16 9.35
N LEU A 28 5.47 1.39 8.66
CA LEU A 28 4.73 1.85 7.49
C LEU A 28 3.65 2.88 7.85
N THR A 29 3.05 2.82 9.03
CA THR A 29 2.05 3.80 9.49
C THR A 29 2.64 4.95 10.32
N ALA A 30 3.92 4.90 10.69
CA ALA A 30 4.55 5.91 11.53
C ALA A 30 4.59 7.31 10.87
N PRO A 31 4.42 8.40 11.65
CA PRO A 31 4.41 9.77 11.13
C PRO A 31 5.75 10.26 10.56
N GLY A 32 6.84 9.49 10.69
CA GLY A 32 8.17 9.83 10.20
C GLY A 32 8.33 9.82 8.67
N ARG A 33 9.06 10.81 8.14
CA ARG A 33 9.33 10.99 6.70
C ARG A 33 10.65 10.30 6.29
N THR A 34 10.82 9.03 6.66
CA THR A 34 12.00 8.26 6.22
C THR A 34 11.84 7.94 4.73
N ARG A 35 12.82 8.32 3.91
CA ARG A 35 12.80 8.09 2.45
C ARG A 35 12.58 6.61 2.10
N ALA A 36 13.12 5.69 2.89
CA ALA A 36 12.93 4.24 2.74
C ALA A 36 11.45 3.81 2.78
N TRP A 37 10.58 4.54 3.48
CA TRP A 37 9.16 4.19 3.61
C TRP A 37 8.26 4.83 2.56
N VAL A 38 8.78 5.73 1.72
CA VAL A 38 7.97 6.47 0.75
C VAL A 38 7.39 5.52 -0.31
N GLN A 39 8.21 4.65 -0.88
CA GLN A 39 7.80 3.69 -1.91
C GLN A 39 6.89 2.57 -1.35
N PRO A 40 7.20 1.92 -0.21
CA PRO A 40 6.28 0.98 0.43
C PRO A 40 4.90 1.59 0.75
N ARG A 41 4.86 2.84 1.23
CA ARG A 41 3.57 3.52 1.51
C ARG A 41 2.79 3.82 0.24
N ALA A 42 3.47 4.14 -0.86
CA ALA A 42 2.83 4.32 -2.16
C ALA A 42 2.18 3.03 -2.66
N GLN A 43 2.90 1.90 -2.56
CA GLN A 43 2.38 0.57 -2.89
C GLN A 43 1.18 0.20 -2.01
N LEU A 44 1.27 0.43 -0.70
CA LEU A 44 0.15 0.18 0.21
C LEU A 44 -1.09 1.00 -0.17
N ALA A 45 -0.91 2.28 -0.49
CA ALA A 45 -2.00 3.15 -0.90
C ALA A 45 -2.65 2.68 -2.21
N TYR A 46 -1.85 2.29 -3.19
CA TYR A 46 -2.34 1.76 -4.45
C TYR A 46 -3.14 0.46 -4.26
N LEU A 47 -2.58 -0.49 -3.52
CA LEU A 47 -3.18 -1.79 -3.25
C LEU A 47 -4.43 -1.67 -2.37
N ALA A 48 -4.43 -0.77 -1.38
CA ALA A 48 -5.61 -0.52 -0.55
C ALA A 48 -6.79 0.01 -1.38
N ARG A 49 -6.52 0.86 -2.38
CA ARG A 49 -7.55 1.35 -3.29
C ARG A 49 -8.03 0.26 -4.26
N HIS A 50 -7.11 -0.50 -4.85
CA HIS A 50 -7.45 -1.48 -5.90
C HIS A 50 -8.01 -2.80 -5.34
N TRP A 51 -7.52 -3.25 -4.18
CA TRP A 51 -7.86 -4.56 -3.62
C TRP A 51 -8.81 -4.45 -2.42
N CYS A 52 -8.68 -3.44 -1.57
CA CYS A 52 -9.60 -3.22 -0.45
C CYS A 52 -10.78 -2.30 -0.81
N GLY A 53 -10.75 -1.63 -1.98
CA GLY A 53 -11.81 -0.71 -2.41
C GLY A 53 -11.88 0.58 -1.57
N MET A 54 -10.83 0.91 -0.82
CA MET A 54 -10.83 2.05 0.09
C MET A 54 -10.72 3.39 -0.65
N LYS A 55 -11.33 4.43 -0.09
CA LYS A 55 -11.15 5.82 -0.56
C LYS A 55 -9.80 6.36 -0.11
N THR A 56 -9.25 7.30 -0.87
CA THR A 56 -7.98 7.97 -0.57
C THR A 56 -7.94 8.56 0.85
N VAL A 57 -9.05 9.14 1.30
CA VAL A 57 -9.17 9.72 2.66
C VAL A 57 -9.09 8.68 3.77
N GLU A 58 -9.63 7.47 3.54
CA GLU A 58 -9.58 6.38 4.52
C GLU A 58 -8.16 5.81 4.63
N VAL A 59 -7.48 5.67 3.48
CA VAL A 59 -6.07 5.29 3.41
C VAL A 59 -5.19 6.33 4.09
N ALA A 60 -5.45 7.62 3.85
CA ALA A 60 -4.73 8.74 4.44
C ALA A 60 -4.87 8.75 5.97
N GLY A 61 -6.09 8.54 6.49
CA GLY A 61 -6.35 8.42 7.91
C GLY A 61 -5.58 7.27 8.56
N ARG A 62 -5.54 6.10 7.92
CA ARG A 62 -4.81 4.92 8.43
C ARG A 62 -3.29 5.06 8.36
N LEU A 63 -2.78 5.85 7.43
CA LEU A 63 -1.37 6.16 7.31
C LEU A 63 -0.93 7.38 8.15
N HIS A 64 -1.87 8.04 8.85
CA HIS A 64 -1.62 9.32 9.52
C HIS A 64 -1.00 10.37 8.59
N ARG A 65 -1.51 10.46 7.35
CA ARG A 65 -0.99 11.34 6.30
C ARG A 65 -2.06 12.21 5.67
N ASP A 66 -1.59 13.27 5.03
CA ASP A 66 -2.44 14.14 4.23
C ASP A 66 -2.96 13.40 2.97
N PRO A 67 -4.26 13.50 2.65
CA PRO A 67 -4.86 12.88 1.46
C PRO A 67 -4.18 13.28 0.15
N SER A 68 -3.69 14.51 0.04
CA SER A 68 -2.99 15.03 -1.13
C SER A 68 -1.66 14.30 -1.33
N MET A 69 -1.00 13.94 -0.24
CA MET A 69 0.23 13.13 -0.27
C MET A 69 -0.06 11.70 -0.77
N ILE A 70 -1.15 11.09 -0.30
CA ILE A 70 -1.59 9.76 -0.78
C ILE A 70 -1.99 9.81 -2.26
N SER A 71 -2.67 10.87 -2.70
CA SER A 71 -3.03 11.07 -4.10
C SER A 71 -1.79 11.12 -5.00
N ARG A 72 -0.77 11.89 -4.59
CA ARG A 72 0.51 12.00 -5.30
C ARG A 72 1.27 10.67 -5.34
N LEU A 73 1.33 9.96 -4.21
CA LEU A 73 1.98 8.63 -4.12
C LEU A 73 1.27 7.59 -4.99
N CYS A 74 -0.06 7.62 -5.07
CA CYS A 74 -0.82 6.70 -5.90
C CYS A 74 -0.62 6.96 -7.39
N ALA A 75 -0.42 8.22 -7.80
CA ALA A 75 -0.07 8.57 -9.18
C ALA A 75 1.33 8.06 -9.56
N ASP A 76 2.27 8.13 -8.61
CA ASP A 76 3.67 7.73 -8.80
C ASP A 76 3.86 6.20 -8.84
N SER A 77 3.15 5.46 -7.98
CA SER A 77 3.18 3.98 -7.93
C SER A 77 2.77 3.28 -9.24
N ARG A 78 2.12 4.00 -10.16
CA ARG A 78 1.77 3.49 -11.50
C ARG A 78 3.01 3.33 -12.40
N ALA A 79 4.17 3.84 -12.00
CA ALA A 79 5.43 3.81 -12.74
C ALA A 79 6.35 2.63 -12.36
N ASP A 80 5.97 1.77 -11.42
CA ASP A 80 6.85 0.71 -10.89
C ASP A 80 6.44 -0.69 -11.40
N PRO A 81 7.20 -1.32 -12.33
CA PRO A 81 6.95 -2.68 -12.81
C PRO A 81 7.19 -3.77 -11.74
N TYR A 82 7.70 -3.40 -10.57
CA TYR A 82 8.09 -4.31 -9.48
C TYR A 82 6.92 -4.98 -8.75
N ALA A 83 5.69 -4.43 -8.87
CA ALA A 83 4.47 -5.07 -8.35
C ALA A 83 4.16 -6.43 -9.01
N ARG A 84 4.72 -6.72 -10.19
CA ARG A 84 4.62 -8.04 -10.83
C ARG A 84 5.67 -9.03 -10.35
N GLU A 85 6.85 -8.56 -9.93
CA GLU A 85 8.01 -9.43 -9.74
C GLU A 85 8.17 -9.92 -8.30
N HIS A 86 7.75 -9.14 -7.30
CA HIS A 86 8.01 -9.47 -5.88
C HIS A 86 6.81 -10.02 -5.09
N LEU A 87 5.60 -10.07 -5.68
CA LEU A 87 4.39 -10.58 -5.02
C LEU A 87 4.12 -12.08 -5.26
N GLY A 88 5.06 -12.83 -5.85
CA GLY A 88 4.98 -14.29 -5.90
C GLY A 88 3.67 -14.82 -6.49
N VAL A 89 3.17 -14.20 -7.56
CA VAL A 89 2.12 -14.83 -8.37
C VAL A 89 2.82 -15.83 -9.28
N ALA A 90 3.14 -16.99 -8.71
CA ALA A 90 3.55 -18.16 -9.48
C ALA A 90 2.34 -18.70 -10.25
N HIS A 91 2.49 -18.62 -11.58
CA HIS A 91 1.89 -19.39 -12.68
C HIS A 91 0.37 -19.61 -12.71
#